data_AF-A0A5J4XL71-F1
#
_entry.id   AF-A0A5J4XL71-F1
#
_cell.length_a   1.000
_cell.length_b   1.000
_cell.length_c   1.000
_cell.angle_alpha   90.00
_cell.angle_beta   90.00
_cell.angle_gamma   90.00
#
_symmetry.space_group_name_H-M   'P 1'
#
loop_
_entity.id
_entity.type
_entity.pdbx_description
1 polymer ?
#
loop_
_entity_poly.entity_id
_entity_poly.type
_entity_poly.pdbx_seq_one_letter_code
_entity_poly.pdbx_strand_id
1 'polypeptide(L)'
;MTTAAEALRETTDIEKPSNPDQAGFVVPEGQPPMSKNQQKKLAKKERRVLYGANKSAMKIAEKAAKQADTARRRTEVQEKFAAMSGHEQEAWRLARQAKKQSRKSETEQKRSRLQQAMQSGQGVVIDLDFEQQMTESEIKSLCGQLQYSYSSNTHAAVPCHLYFTSLQASTSF
;
A
#
# COMPACT_ATOMS: atom_id res chain seq x y z
N MET A 1 49.52 3.00 -22.70
CA MET A 1 48.51 3.07 -23.77
C MET A 1 47.21 3.50 -23.13
N THR A 2 46.74 4.66 -23.57
CA THR A 2 45.90 5.61 -22.84
C THR A 2 44.45 5.15 -22.76
N THR A 3 43.88 5.21 -21.56
CA THR A 3 42.55 4.72 -21.18
C THR A 3 41.45 5.71 -21.55
N ALA A 4 40.28 5.20 -21.97
CA ALA A 4 39.07 5.91 -22.37
C ALA A 4 38.31 6.64 -21.23
N ALA A 5 39.05 7.23 -20.27
CA ALA A 5 38.50 7.98 -19.13
C ALA A 5 38.72 9.51 -19.26
N GLU A 6 39.22 9.97 -20.41
CA GLU A 6 39.71 11.35 -20.62
C GLU A 6 38.95 12.08 -21.74
N ALA A 7 37.63 11.84 -21.85
CA ALA A 7 36.77 12.53 -22.82
C ALA A 7 35.45 13.04 -22.20
N LEU A 8 35.41 13.22 -20.87
CA LEU A 8 34.24 13.76 -20.18
C LEU A 8 34.64 14.67 -19.01
N ARG A 9 35.63 15.54 -19.24
CA ARG A 9 36.05 16.61 -18.32
C ARG A 9 36.43 17.86 -19.10
N GLU A 10 35.49 18.37 -19.86
CA GLU A 10 35.56 19.72 -20.41
C GLU A 10 34.11 20.20 -20.55
N THR A 11 33.83 21.45 -20.16
CA THR A 11 32.50 22.07 -19.98
C THR A 11 31.88 22.01 -18.58
N THR A 12 32.62 22.42 -17.54
CA THR A 12 31.99 23.08 -16.38
C THR A 12 32.82 24.28 -15.94
N ASP A 13 32.90 25.30 -16.80
CA ASP A 13 33.18 26.67 -16.39
C ASP A 13 31.97 27.51 -16.82
N ILE A 14 30.99 27.61 -15.93
CA ILE A 14 29.93 28.62 -16.05
C ILE A 14 30.11 29.54 -14.85
N GLU A 15 30.51 30.77 -15.18
CA GLU A 15 30.66 31.90 -14.28
C GLU A 15 29.51 31.99 -13.28
N LYS A 16 29.89 32.32 -12.04
CA LYS A 16 29.00 32.65 -10.95
C LYS A 16 28.39 34.03 -11.22
N PRO A 17 27.09 34.17 -11.52
CA PRO A 17 26.51 35.50 -11.63
C PRO A 17 26.33 36.09 -10.23
N SER A 18 26.96 37.24 -10.07
CA SER A 18 26.81 38.21 -9.00
C SER A 18 25.35 38.55 -8.70
N ASN A 19 25.08 38.73 -7.41
CA ASN A 19 23.82 39.10 -6.78
C ASN A 19 22.99 40.16 -7.55
N PRO A 20 21.74 39.87 -7.96
CA PRO A 20 20.83 40.87 -8.49
C PRO A 20 19.76 41.22 -7.44
N ASP A 21 20.20 41.82 -6.34
CA ASP A 21 19.30 42.66 -5.52
C ASP A 21 19.20 44.01 -6.24
N GLN A 22 18.49 44.03 -7.38
CA GLN A 22 17.96 45.19 -8.14
C GLN A 22 17.78 44.81 -9.62
N ALA A 23 16.54 44.50 -10.04
CA ALA A 23 15.94 45.01 -11.29
C ALA A 23 14.58 44.34 -11.57
N GLY A 24 13.52 45.14 -11.53
CA GLY A 24 12.40 45.02 -12.48
C GLY A 24 11.30 44.01 -12.15
N PHE A 25 10.35 44.40 -11.30
CA PHE A 25 9.00 43.84 -11.33
C PHE A 25 8.29 44.31 -12.61
N VAL A 26 8.39 43.53 -13.69
CA VAL A 26 7.59 43.76 -14.90
C VAL A 26 6.24 43.07 -14.72
N VAL A 27 5.21 43.88 -14.46
CA VAL A 27 3.80 43.44 -14.40
C VAL A 27 3.25 43.37 -15.82
N PRO A 28 2.69 42.24 -16.28
CA PRO A 28 1.81 42.24 -17.43
C PRO A 28 0.53 42.99 -17.04
N GLU A 29 0.25 44.12 -17.68
CA GLU A 29 -0.93 44.94 -17.42
C GLU A 29 -2.22 44.13 -17.56
N GLY A 30 -3.06 44.16 -16.52
CA GLY A 30 -4.44 43.68 -16.57
C GLY A 30 -4.91 42.76 -15.45
N GLN A 31 -4.04 42.31 -14.52
CA GLN A 31 -4.48 41.54 -13.35
C GLN A 31 -3.93 42.14 -12.05
N PRO A 32 -4.77 42.33 -11.01
CA PRO A 32 -4.29 42.81 -9.72
C PRO A 32 -3.24 41.83 -9.18
N PRO A 33 -2.09 42.33 -8.67
CA PRO A 33 -1.02 41.48 -8.17
C PRO A 33 -1.58 40.59 -7.07
N MET A 34 -1.55 39.27 -7.28
CA MET A 34 -2.16 38.32 -6.36
C MET A 34 -1.62 38.53 -4.94
N SER A 35 -2.54 38.67 -3.99
CA SER A 35 -2.20 38.79 -2.57
C SER A 35 -1.25 37.66 -2.17
N LYS A 36 -0.29 37.93 -1.26
CA LYS A 36 0.64 36.92 -0.72
C LYS A 36 -0.09 35.64 -0.27
N ASN A 37 -1.34 35.76 0.19
CA ASN A 37 -2.19 34.62 0.57
C ASN A 37 -2.72 33.81 -0.62
N GLN A 38 -3.04 34.46 -1.74
CA GLN A 38 -3.45 33.80 -2.98
C GLN A 38 -2.26 33.03 -3.60
N GLN A 39 -1.07 33.64 -3.61
CA GLN A 39 0.16 32.97 -4.07
C GLN A 39 0.49 31.74 -3.22
N LYS A 40 0.42 31.86 -1.89
CA LYS A 40 0.63 30.74 -0.96
C LYS A 40 -0.42 29.62 -1.15
N LYS A 41 -1.67 29.97 -1.45
CA LYS A 41 -2.75 29.00 -1.71
C LYS A 41 -2.51 28.22 -3.01
N LEU A 42 -2.03 28.89 -4.06
CA LEU A 42 -1.68 28.26 -5.34
C LEU A 42 -0.47 27.33 -5.20
N ALA A 43 0.62 27.79 -4.58
CA ALA A 43 1.79 26.97 -4.32
C ALA A 43 1.45 25.70 -3.49
N LYS A 44 0.55 25.81 -2.50
CA LYS A 44 0.07 24.65 -1.74
C LYS A 44 -0.73 23.66 -2.61
N LYS A 45 -1.55 24.17 -3.55
CA LYS A 45 -2.33 23.34 -4.49
C LYS A 45 -1.41 22.62 -5.48
N GLU A 46 -0.46 23.34 -6.09
CA GLU A 46 0.54 22.77 -7.00
C GLU A 46 1.38 21.69 -6.32
N ARG A 47 1.86 21.95 -5.09
CA ARG A 47 2.57 20.95 -4.29
C ARG A 47 1.74 19.69 -4.04
N ARG A 48 0.43 19.84 -3.81
CA ARG A 48 -0.48 18.69 -3.62
C ARG A 48 -0.66 17.88 -4.90
N VAL A 49 -0.75 18.56 -6.05
CA VAL A 49 -0.86 17.91 -7.37
C VAL A 49 0.44 17.16 -7.70
N LEU A 50 1.59 17.81 -7.54
CA LEU A 50 2.90 17.18 -7.74
C LEU A 50 3.10 15.98 -6.80
N TYR A 51 2.74 16.12 -5.52
CA TYR A 51 2.79 15.01 -4.59
C TYR A 51 1.86 13.86 -5.00
N GLY A 52 0.64 14.15 -5.46
CA GLY A 52 -0.31 13.15 -5.95
C GLY A 52 0.20 12.40 -7.18
N ALA A 53 0.80 13.14 -8.13
CA ALA A 53 1.40 12.58 -9.33
C ALA A 53 2.65 11.73 -9.02
N ASN A 54 3.53 12.21 -8.14
CA ASN A 54 4.69 11.43 -7.69
C ASN A 54 4.24 10.17 -6.95
N LYS A 55 3.23 10.27 -6.09
CA LYS A 55 2.69 9.10 -5.37
C LYS A 55 2.08 8.06 -6.31
N SER A 56 1.35 8.47 -7.35
CA SER A 56 0.80 7.53 -8.34
C SER A 56 1.91 6.92 -9.21
N ALA A 57 2.89 7.72 -9.64
CA ALA A 57 4.05 7.23 -10.39
C ALA A 57 4.87 6.20 -9.60
N MET A 58 5.16 6.47 -8.31
CA MET A 58 5.82 5.53 -7.42
C MET A 58 5.02 4.23 -7.28
N LYS A 59 3.69 4.31 -7.12
CA LYS A 59 2.82 3.13 -7.03
C LYS A 59 2.81 2.30 -8.32
N ILE A 60 2.91 2.94 -9.49
CA ILE A 60 3.02 2.25 -10.78
C ILE A 60 4.38 1.56 -10.90
N ALA A 61 5.46 2.26 -10.57
CA ALA A 61 6.82 1.71 -10.59
C ALA A 61 6.97 0.52 -9.63
N GLU A 62 6.42 0.63 -8.41
CA GLU A 62 6.41 -0.47 -7.43
C GLU A 62 5.66 -1.70 -7.96
N LYS A 63 4.48 -1.50 -8.58
CA LYS A 63 3.71 -2.59 -9.20
C LYS A 63 4.49 -3.24 -10.35
N ALA A 64 5.13 -2.45 -11.21
CA ALA A 64 5.94 -2.95 -12.31
C ALA A 64 7.15 -3.75 -11.81
N ALA A 65 7.87 -3.23 -10.80
CA ALA A 65 8.98 -3.93 -10.16
C ALA A 65 8.54 -5.26 -9.53
N LYS A 66 7.39 -5.27 -8.84
CA LYS A 66 6.81 -6.50 -8.26
C LYS A 66 6.43 -7.52 -9.31
N GLN A 67 5.87 -7.08 -10.44
CA GLN A 67 5.55 -7.97 -11.57
C GLN A 67 6.81 -8.56 -12.20
N ALA A 68 7.84 -7.74 -12.42
CA ALA A 68 9.12 -8.18 -12.96
C ALA A 68 9.81 -9.20 -12.03
N ASP A 69 9.86 -8.94 -10.71
CA ASP A 69 10.41 -9.87 -9.73
C ASP A 69 9.60 -11.18 -9.64
N THR A 70 8.27 -11.11 -9.70
CA THR A 70 7.42 -12.32 -9.74
C THR A 70 7.66 -13.15 -11.01
N ALA A 71 7.80 -12.48 -12.16
CA ALA A 71 8.10 -13.14 -13.44
C ALA A 71 9.48 -13.82 -13.38
N ARG A 72 10.51 -13.12 -12.89
CA ARG A 72 11.85 -13.68 -12.67
C ARG A 72 11.84 -14.89 -11.74
N ARG A 73 11.17 -14.80 -10.59
CA ARG A 73 11.06 -15.95 -9.66
C ARG A 73 10.35 -17.14 -10.31
N ARG A 74 9.36 -16.88 -11.16
CA ARG A 74 8.65 -17.95 -11.89
C ARG A 74 9.57 -18.64 -12.89
N THR A 75 10.35 -17.89 -13.67
CA THR A 75 11.30 -18.47 -14.61
C THR A 75 12.39 -19.25 -13.88
N GLU A 76 12.98 -18.70 -12.82
CA GLU A 76 13.99 -19.41 -12.00
C GLU A 76 13.45 -20.72 -11.40
N VAL A 77 12.21 -20.73 -10.88
CA VAL A 77 11.58 -21.96 -10.37
C VAL A 77 11.34 -22.97 -11.49
N GLN A 78 10.97 -22.50 -12.69
CA GLN A 78 10.75 -23.36 -13.85
C GLN A 78 12.06 -23.96 -14.38
N GLU A 79 13.12 -23.17 -14.47
CA GLU A 79 14.46 -23.62 -14.85
C GLU A 79 15.02 -24.62 -13.84
N LYS A 80 14.92 -24.33 -12.54
CA LYS A 80 15.28 -25.28 -11.47
C LYS A 80 14.48 -26.57 -11.57
N PHE A 81 13.18 -26.48 -11.89
CA PHE A 81 12.35 -27.66 -12.06
C PHE A 81 12.75 -28.48 -13.29
N ALA A 82 13.07 -27.84 -14.41
CA ALA A 82 13.52 -28.51 -15.61
C ALA A 82 14.92 -29.15 -15.46
N ALA A 83 15.79 -28.55 -14.64
CA ALA A 83 17.13 -29.05 -14.36
C ALA A 83 17.17 -30.21 -13.35
N MET A 84 16.10 -30.44 -12.58
CA MET A 84 15.99 -31.57 -11.65
C MET A 84 15.83 -32.90 -12.37
N SER A 85 16.39 -33.97 -11.81
CA SER A 85 16.17 -35.34 -12.26
C SER A 85 14.72 -35.80 -12.04
N GLY A 86 14.27 -36.87 -12.71
CA GLY A 86 12.88 -37.35 -12.61
C GLY A 86 12.42 -37.65 -11.18
N HIS A 87 13.28 -38.27 -10.37
CA HIS A 87 13.01 -38.55 -8.96
C HIS A 87 12.91 -37.27 -8.10
N GLU A 88 13.77 -36.28 -8.36
CA GLU A 88 13.73 -34.98 -7.68
C GLU A 88 12.49 -34.16 -8.07
N GLN A 89 12.06 -34.22 -9.33
CA GLN A 89 10.82 -33.58 -9.79
C GLN A 89 9.59 -34.17 -9.11
N GLU A 90 9.55 -35.49 -8.92
CA GLU A 90 8.49 -36.16 -8.17
C GLU A 90 8.49 -35.74 -6.70
N ALA A 91 9.64 -35.79 -6.03
CA ALA A 91 9.78 -35.33 -4.65
C ALA A 91 9.32 -33.87 -4.48
N TRP A 92 9.69 -32.98 -5.41
CA TRP A 92 9.25 -31.58 -5.41
C TRP A 92 7.72 -31.45 -5.58
N ARG A 93 7.12 -32.25 -6.47
CA ARG A 93 5.67 -32.27 -6.70
C ARG A 93 4.93 -32.74 -5.45
N LEU A 94 5.38 -33.83 -4.82
CA LEU A 94 4.82 -34.32 -3.56
C LEU A 94 4.94 -33.28 -2.44
N ALA A 95 6.10 -32.66 -2.27
CA ALA A 95 6.29 -31.61 -1.25
C ALA A 95 5.35 -30.41 -1.48
N ARG A 96 5.14 -30.00 -2.73
CA ARG A 96 4.21 -28.92 -3.08
C ARG A 96 2.76 -29.31 -2.83
N GLN A 97 2.38 -30.54 -3.15
CA GLN A 97 1.05 -31.08 -2.86
C GLN A 97 0.80 -31.17 -1.35
N ALA A 98 1.75 -31.70 -0.58
CA ALA A 98 1.68 -31.79 0.87
C ALA A 98 1.51 -30.40 1.50
N LYS A 99 2.29 -29.40 1.06
CA LYS A 99 2.16 -28.01 1.51
C LYS A 99 0.81 -27.38 1.15
N LYS A 100 0.29 -27.67 -0.05
CA LYS A 100 -1.05 -27.22 -0.46
C LYS A 100 -2.13 -27.86 0.41
N GLN A 101 -1.99 -29.15 0.71
CA GLN A 101 -2.92 -29.90 1.52
C GLN A 101 -2.92 -29.45 2.99
N SER A 102 -1.75 -29.20 3.60
CA SER A 102 -1.67 -28.67 4.97
C SER A 102 -2.36 -27.30 5.06
N ARG A 103 -2.10 -26.38 4.12
CA ARG A 103 -2.77 -25.07 4.08
C ARG A 103 -4.29 -25.19 3.93
N LYS A 104 -4.76 -26.12 3.10
CA LYS A 104 -6.19 -26.38 2.92
C LYS A 104 -6.80 -26.90 4.22
N SER A 105 -6.15 -27.88 4.85
CA SER A 105 -6.57 -28.43 6.15
C SER A 105 -6.61 -27.37 7.25
N GLU A 106 -5.58 -26.54 7.36
CA GLU A 106 -5.53 -25.42 8.34
C GLU A 106 -6.68 -24.42 8.11
N THR A 107 -6.98 -24.12 6.84
CA THR A 107 -8.08 -23.22 6.48
C THR A 107 -9.44 -23.83 6.81
N GLU A 108 -9.63 -25.12 6.54
CA GLU A 108 -10.85 -25.87 6.87
C GLU A 108 -11.05 -25.98 8.37
N GLN A 109 -9.99 -26.27 9.14
CA GLN A 109 -10.01 -26.28 10.60
C GLN A 109 -10.38 -24.91 11.17
N LYS A 110 -9.76 -23.83 10.64
CA LYS A 110 -10.09 -22.46 11.04
C LYS A 110 -11.56 -22.14 10.76
N ARG A 111 -12.06 -22.51 9.58
CA ARG A 111 -13.47 -22.30 9.19
C ARG A 111 -14.43 -23.08 10.09
N SER A 112 -14.16 -24.35 10.32
CA SER A 112 -14.97 -25.22 11.19
C SER A 112 -15.05 -24.66 12.61
N ARG A 113 -13.90 -24.25 13.17
CA ARG A 113 -13.83 -23.64 14.50
C ARG A 113 -14.66 -22.35 14.62
N LEU A 114 -14.62 -21.49 13.59
CA LEU A 114 -15.44 -20.28 13.57
C LEU A 114 -16.93 -20.59 13.41
N GLN A 115 -17.30 -21.58 12.58
CA GLN A 115 -18.68 -22.02 12.44
C GLN A 115 -19.24 -22.60 13.73
N GLN A 116 -18.43 -23.38 14.46
CA GLN A 116 -18.80 -23.90 15.78
C GLN A 116 -19.02 -22.75 16.78
N ALA A 117 -18.14 -21.74 16.79
CA ALA A 117 -18.31 -20.57 17.63
C ALA A 117 -19.61 -19.80 17.32
N MET A 118 -20.07 -19.78 16.06
CA MET A 118 -21.36 -19.18 15.72
C MET A 118 -22.56 -19.94 16.28
N GLN A 119 -22.44 -21.26 16.48
CA GLN A 119 -23.53 -22.11 16.97
C GLN A 119 -23.58 -22.19 18.50
N SER A 120 -22.42 -22.29 19.15
CA SER A 120 -22.32 -22.58 20.59
C SER A 120 -21.31 -21.71 21.33
N GLY A 121 -20.69 -20.73 20.67
CA GLY A 121 -19.75 -19.82 21.29
C GLY A 121 -20.46 -18.71 22.07
N GLN A 122 -19.69 -18.02 22.93
CA GLN A 122 -20.16 -16.83 23.62
C GLN A 122 -20.58 -15.77 22.60
N GLY A 123 -21.79 -15.24 22.72
CA GLY A 123 -22.24 -14.09 21.95
C GLY A 123 -21.63 -12.81 22.51
N VAL A 124 -21.05 -11.98 21.64
CA VAL A 124 -20.52 -10.65 21.97
C VAL A 124 -21.15 -9.65 20.99
N VAL A 125 -21.84 -8.67 21.51
CA VAL A 125 -22.52 -7.64 20.73
C VAL A 125 -21.73 -6.34 20.82
N ILE A 126 -21.43 -5.75 19.66
CA ILE A 126 -20.82 -4.44 19.53
C ILE A 126 -21.87 -3.51 18.91
N ASP A 127 -22.33 -2.55 19.70
CA ASP A 127 -23.33 -1.58 19.28
C ASP A 127 -22.68 -0.39 18.57
N LEU A 128 -23.12 -0.13 17.34
CA LEU A 128 -22.56 0.90 16.47
C LEU A 128 -23.48 2.13 16.33
N ASP A 129 -24.54 2.25 17.13
CA ASP A 129 -25.52 3.36 17.01
C ASP A 129 -24.94 4.75 17.37
N PHE A 130 -23.75 4.77 17.97
CA PHE A 130 -23.08 6.00 18.39
C PHE A 130 -22.25 6.68 17.29
N GLU A 131 -22.29 6.20 16.05
CA GLU A 131 -21.52 6.77 14.92
C GLU A 131 -21.78 8.28 14.74
N GLN A 132 -23.03 8.74 14.90
CA GLN A 132 -23.40 10.15 14.72
C GLN A 132 -22.81 11.09 15.78
N GLN A 133 -22.34 10.55 16.91
CA GLN A 133 -21.68 11.30 17.96
C GLN A 133 -20.15 11.34 17.77
N MET A 134 -19.63 10.67 16.73
CA MET A 134 -18.21 10.57 16.46
C MET A 134 -17.77 11.49 15.32
N THR A 135 -16.55 12.00 15.43
CA THR A 135 -15.84 12.67 14.34
C THR A 135 -15.38 11.65 13.28
N GLU A 136 -15.10 12.10 12.06
CA GLU A 136 -14.54 11.23 11.01
C GLU A 136 -13.24 10.53 11.42
N SER A 137 -12.42 11.16 12.28
CA SER A 137 -11.20 10.56 12.82
C SER A 137 -11.48 9.43 13.81
N GLU A 138 -12.51 9.58 14.63
CA GLU A 138 -12.95 8.56 15.57
C GLU A 138 -13.60 7.40 14.83
N ILE A 139 -14.42 7.65 13.80
CA ILE A 139 -14.98 6.61 12.92
C ILE A 139 -13.85 5.78 12.26
N LYS A 140 -12.80 6.44 11.75
CA LYS A 140 -11.62 5.74 11.19
C LYS A 140 -10.94 4.87 12.24
N SER A 141 -10.81 5.37 13.47
CA SER A 141 -10.24 4.62 14.59
C SER A 141 -11.12 3.41 14.95
N LEU A 142 -12.44 3.60 15.00
CA LEU A 142 -13.42 2.55 15.25
C LEU A 142 -13.32 1.43 14.21
N CYS A 143 -13.27 1.76 12.91
CA CYS A 143 -13.06 0.77 11.85
C CYS A 143 -11.80 -0.07 12.08
N GLY A 144 -10.70 0.55 12.49
CA GLY A 144 -9.46 -0.14 12.84
C GLY A 144 -9.62 -1.07 14.04
N GLN A 145 -10.34 -0.63 15.08
CA GLN A 145 -10.65 -1.44 16.26
C GLN A 145 -11.54 -2.64 15.90
N LEU A 146 -12.58 -2.45 15.08
CA LEU A 146 -13.46 -3.54 14.62
C LEU A 146 -12.68 -4.58 13.81
N GLN A 147 -11.81 -4.12 12.90
CA GLN A 147 -10.93 -5.00 12.13
C GLN A 147 -9.99 -5.79 13.06
N TYR A 148 -9.41 -5.14 14.07
CA TYR A 148 -8.54 -5.78 15.04
C TYR A 148 -9.30 -6.84 15.86
N SER A 149 -10.48 -6.49 16.39
CA SER A 149 -11.33 -7.39 17.15
C SER A 149 -11.71 -8.64 16.35
N TYR A 150 -12.12 -8.48 15.09
CA TYR A 150 -12.41 -9.61 14.20
C TYR A 150 -11.16 -10.46 13.95
N SER A 151 -10.04 -9.83 13.57
CA SER A 151 -8.78 -10.53 13.30
C SER A 151 -8.33 -11.37 14.49
N SER A 152 -8.28 -10.74 15.68
CA SER A 152 -7.94 -11.39 16.95
C SER A 152 -8.86 -12.58 17.23
N ASN A 153 -10.18 -12.41 17.06
CA ASN A 153 -11.14 -13.50 17.23
C ASN A 153 -10.89 -14.68 16.27
N THR A 154 -10.48 -14.40 15.02
CA THR A 154 -10.16 -15.48 14.07
C THR A 154 -8.93 -16.30 14.45
N HIS A 155 -8.05 -15.74 15.26
CA HIS A 155 -6.80 -16.36 15.73
C HIS A 155 -6.89 -16.86 17.19
N ALA A 156 -7.91 -16.47 17.95
CA ALA A 156 -8.14 -16.91 19.32
C ALA A 156 -8.30 -18.43 19.40
N ALA A 157 -7.86 -19.07 20.50
CA ALA A 157 -8.05 -20.51 20.68
C ALA A 157 -9.54 -20.91 20.70
N VAL A 158 -10.35 -20.09 21.37
CA VAL A 158 -11.81 -20.23 21.47
C VAL A 158 -12.46 -18.95 20.95
N PRO A 159 -12.94 -18.92 19.69
CA PRO A 159 -13.61 -17.74 19.15
C PRO A 159 -14.98 -17.52 19.77
N CYS A 160 -15.41 -16.25 19.77
CA CYS A 160 -16.77 -15.85 20.10
C CYS A 160 -17.59 -15.59 18.82
N HIS A 161 -18.92 -15.55 18.99
CA HIS A 161 -19.84 -15.09 17.97
C HIS A 161 -19.99 -13.56 18.09
N LEU A 162 -19.31 -12.83 17.20
CA LEU A 162 -19.38 -11.37 17.15
C LEU A 162 -20.62 -10.92 16.39
N TYR A 163 -21.41 -10.05 17.01
CA TYR A 163 -22.51 -9.32 16.40
C TYR A 163 -22.16 -7.85 16.30
N PHE A 164 -22.32 -7.27 15.12
CA PHE A 164 -22.23 -5.83 14.91
C PHE A 164 -23.64 -5.32 14.65
N THR A 165 -24.20 -4.58 15.61
CA THR A 165 -25.57 -4.05 15.53
C THR A 165 -25.54 -2.58 15.11
N SER A 166 -26.68 -2.08 14.63
CA SER A 166 -26.84 -0.66 14.32
C SER A 166 -25.88 -0.13 13.25
N LEU A 167 -25.37 -1.01 12.37
CA LEU A 167 -24.48 -0.62 11.27
C LEU A 167 -25.26 0.19 10.23
N GLN A 168 -24.98 1.49 10.14
CA GLN A 168 -25.62 2.38 9.17
C GLN A 168 -24.85 2.37 7.84
N ALA A 169 -25.58 2.43 6.72
CA ALA A 169 -25.02 2.43 5.37
C ALA A 169 -24.44 3.81 4.95
N SER A 170 -24.30 4.76 5.88
CA SER A 170 -23.81 6.13 5.61
C SER A 170 -22.34 6.21 5.22
N THR A 171 -21.58 5.12 5.36
CA THR A 171 -20.18 5.01 4.94
C THR A 171 -20.07 4.94 3.42
N SER A 172 -20.13 6.11 2.76
CA SER A 172 -19.65 6.26 1.38
C SER A 172 -18.12 6.12 1.38
N PHE A 173 -17.61 4.99 0.86
CA PHE A 173 -16.18 4.70 0.70
C PHE A 173 -15.55 5.42 -0.50
#